data_AF-A0A7C1PW83-F1
#
_entry.id   AF-A0A7C1PW83-F1
#
_cell.length_a   1.000
_cell.length_b   1.000
_cell.length_c   1.000
_cell.angle_alpha   90.00
_cell.angle_beta   90.00
_cell.angle_gamma   90.00
#
_symmetry.space_group_name_H-M   'P 1'
#
loop_
_entity.id
_entity.type
_entity.pdbx_description
1 polymer ?
#
loop_
_entity_poly.entity_id
_entity_poly.type
_entity_poly.pdbx_seq_one_letter_code
_entity_poly.pdbx_strand_id
1 'polypeptide(L)'
;MKYKKSKYKISAKLIKKGSCPYYEEGLTFQLTGFTPNGLCDSAYAVISRDALALRYGADLPWKKDDDTVHTHCPDPVGAVWEIKRVLRSE
;
A
#
# COMPACT_ATOMS: atom_id res chain seq x y z
N MET A 1 -25.87 -4.18 -8.04
CA MET A 1 -25.36 -3.59 -6.77
C MET A 1 -24.48 -2.39 -7.10
N LYS A 2 -24.86 -1.16 -6.74
CA LYS A 2 -24.04 0.04 -6.97
C LYS A 2 -23.02 0.15 -5.83
N TYR A 3 -21.78 -0.25 -6.07
CA TYR A 3 -20.71 -0.10 -5.08
C TYR A 3 -20.36 1.39 -4.91
N LYS A 4 -20.58 1.93 -3.71
CA LYS A 4 -20.19 3.31 -3.38
C LYS A 4 -18.66 3.37 -3.40
N LYS A 5 -18.08 4.24 -4.25
CA LYS A 5 -16.62 4.38 -4.34
C LYS A 5 -16.08 4.86 -2.97
N SER A 6 -14.97 4.27 -2.54
CA SER A 6 -14.23 4.73 -1.36
C SER A 6 -13.86 6.21 -1.50
N LYS A 7 -13.97 6.95 -0.39
CA LYS A 7 -13.55 8.35 -0.24
C LYS A 7 -12.05 8.53 -0.52
N TYR A 8 -11.24 7.51 -0.25
CA TYR A 8 -9.80 7.56 -0.41
C TYR A 8 -9.31 6.73 -1.60
N LYS A 9 -8.31 7.25 -2.32
CA LYS A 9 -7.43 6.47 -3.20
C LYS A 9 -6.23 6.02 -2.38
N ILE A 10 -5.79 4.78 -2.58
CA ILE A 10 -4.66 4.19 -1.86
C ILE A 10 -3.62 3.74 -2.87
N SER A 11 -2.35 4.04 -2.60
CA SER A 11 -1.21 3.58 -3.39
C SER A 11 -0.14 2.97 -2.50
N ALA A 12 0.60 1.98 -3.02
CA ALA A 12 1.81 1.47 -2.40
C ALA A 12 3.02 1.80 -3.29
N LYS A 13 4.02 2.47 -2.73
CA LYS A 13 5.28 2.82 -3.39
C LYS A 13 6.42 2.06 -2.73
N LEU A 14 7.29 1.47 -3.54
CA LEU A 14 8.52 0.87 -3.04
C LEU A 14 9.52 1.99 -2.72
N ILE A 15 9.89 2.12 -1.46
CA ILE A 15 10.80 3.19 -0.99
C ILE A 15 12.19 2.69 -0.63
N LYS A 16 12.34 1.37 -0.39
CA LYS A 16 13.64 0.72 -0.21
C LYS A 16 13.60 -0.68 -0.78
N LYS A 17 14.53 -1.03 -1.65
CA LYS A 17 14.54 -2.34 -2.36
C LYS A 17 14.96 -3.51 -1.47
N GLY A 18 15.97 -3.31 -0.62
CA GLY A 18 16.62 -4.41 0.09
C GLY A 18 17.15 -5.45 -0.91
N SER A 19 16.89 -6.73 -0.63
CA SER A 19 17.24 -7.88 -1.49
C SER A 19 16.23 -8.20 -2.59
N CYS A 20 15.15 -7.42 -2.73
CA CYS A 20 14.03 -7.78 -3.60
C CYS A 20 14.49 -7.93 -5.08
N PRO A 21 14.27 -9.09 -5.73
CA PRO A 21 14.71 -9.30 -7.11
C PRO A 21 13.70 -8.81 -8.15
N TYR A 22 12.48 -8.44 -7.75
CA TYR A 22 11.37 -8.21 -8.67
C TYR A 22 11.13 -6.74 -9.03
N TYR A 23 11.51 -5.81 -8.14
CA TYR A 23 11.10 -4.41 -8.23
C TYR A 23 12.24 -3.46 -7.92
N GLU A 24 12.11 -2.23 -8.41
CA GLU A 24 13.04 -1.13 -8.18
C GLU A 24 12.40 -0.03 -7.34
N GLU A 25 13.23 0.75 -6.66
CA GLU A 25 12.80 1.91 -5.86
C GLU A 25 12.07 2.94 -6.71
N GLY A 26 10.99 3.49 -6.17
CA GLY A 26 10.11 4.42 -6.88
C GLY A 26 8.90 3.76 -7.55
N LEU A 27 8.92 2.44 -7.79
CA LEU A 27 7.77 1.72 -8.36
C LEU A 27 6.53 1.91 -7.49
N THR A 28 5.39 2.21 -8.12
CA THR A 28 4.14 2.48 -7.42
C THR A 28 2.97 1.67 -8.01
N PHE A 29 2.19 1.05 -7.13
CA PHE A 29 0.95 0.36 -7.47
C PHE A 29 -0.26 1.10 -6.90
N GLN A 30 -1.32 1.20 -7.71
CA GLN A 30 -2.62 1.65 -7.24
C GLN A 30 -3.37 0.46 -6.63
N LEU A 31 -3.80 0.61 -5.38
CA LEU A 31 -4.52 -0.44 -4.68
C LEU A 31 -6.01 -0.24 -4.88
N THR A 32 -6.70 -1.25 -5.38
CA THR A 32 -8.15 -1.19 -5.68
C THR A 32 -8.99 -2.02 -4.72
N GLY A 33 -8.36 -2.82 -3.86
CA GLY A 33 -9.01 -3.79 -2.96
C GLY A 33 -8.74 -5.24 -3.36
N PHE A 34 -8.16 -5.45 -4.54
CA PHE A 34 -7.65 -6.73 -5.03
C PHE A 34 -6.14 -6.61 -5.29
N THR A 35 -5.44 -7.74 -5.40
CA THR A 35 -4.03 -7.78 -5.80
C THR A 35 -3.88 -7.11 -7.18
N PRO A 36 -3.14 -6.00 -7.30
CA PRO A 36 -2.84 -5.40 -8.59
C PRO A 36 -2.05 -6.38 -9.47
N ASN A 37 -2.34 -6.39 -10.77
CA ASN A 37 -1.55 -7.18 -11.71
C ASN A 37 -0.07 -6.78 -11.64
N GLY A 38 0.82 -7.77 -11.55
CA GLY A 38 2.26 -7.56 -11.45
C GLY A 38 2.78 -7.23 -10.06
N LEU A 39 1.91 -7.11 -9.03
CA LEU A 39 2.35 -7.03 -7.64
C LEU A 39 2.49 -8.44 -7.04
N CYS A 40 3.65 -8.72 -6.44
CA CYS A 40 3.98 -9.98 -5.80
C CYS A 40 3.03 -10.23 -4.63
N ASP A 41 2.51 -11.46 -4.54
CA ASP A 41 1.55 -11.86 -3.51
C ASP A 41 2.09 -11.67 -2.09
N SER A 42 3.39 -11.92 -1.86
CA SER A 42 4.04 -11.69 -0.56
C SER A 42 4.02 -10.22 -0.16
N ALA A 43 4.26 -9.30 -1.10
CA ALA A 43 4.16 -7.87 -0.85
C ALA A 43 2.70 -7.45 -0.62
N TYR A 44 1.77 -7.99 -1.42
CA TYR A 44 0.35 -7.68 -1.27
C TYR A 44 -0.22 -8.18 0.07
N ALA A 45 0.20 -9.34 0.58
CA ALA A 45 -0.25 -9.87 1.86
C ALA A 45 0.00 -8.91 3.02
N VAL A 46 1.17 -8.24 3.05
CA VAL A 46 1.51 -7.26 4.09
C VAL A 46 0.95 -5.87 3.82
N ILE A 47 0.78 -5.48 2.55
CA ILE A 47 0.24 -4.17 2.15
C ILE A 47 -1.27 -4.11 2.35
N SER A 48 -1.99 -5.18 2.00
CA SER A 48 -3.46 -5.19 1.89
C SER A 48 -4.17 -4.85 3.20
N ARG A 49 -3.64 -5.32 4.35
CA ARG A 49 -4.19 -5.04 5.68
C ARG A 49 -4.28 -3.55 5.96
N ASP A 50 -3.15 -2.84 5.86
CA ASP A 50 -3.07 -1.42 6.20
C ASP A 50 -3.76 -0.58 5.12
N ALA A 51 -3.63 -0.97 3.85
CA ALA A 51 -4.33 -0.33 2.75
C ALA A 51 -5.86 -0.39 2.90
N LEU A 52 -6.41 -1.49 3.41
CA LEU A 52 -7.84 -1.65 3.63
C LEU A 52 -8.31 -0.76 4.80
N ALA A 53 -7.56 -0.72 5.90
CA ALA A 53 -7.86 0.15 7.03
C ALA A 53 -7.86 1.63 6.61
N LEU A 54 -6.82 2.07 5.90
CA LEU A 54 -6.72 3.44 5.39
C LEU A 54 -7.84 3.79 4.40
N ARG A 55 -8.24 2.84 3.54
CA ARG A 55 -9.35 3.02 2.59
C ARG A 55 -10.66 3.38 3.27
N TYR A 56 -10.93 2.77 4.42
CA TYR A 56 -12.17 3.00 5.17
C TYR A 56 -12.04 4.09 6.24
N GLY A 57 -10.93 4.85 6.23
CA GLY A 57 -10.76 6.03 7.05
C GLY A 57 -10.23 5.74 8.46
N ALA A 58 -9.69 4.55 8.71
CA ALA A 58 -9.04 4.27 9.99
C ALA A 58 -7.85 5.21 10.22
N ASP A 59 -7.61 5.57 11.49
CA ASP A 59 -6.43 6.30 11.92
C ASP A 59 -5.51 5.36 12.70
N LEU A 60 -4.50 4.83 12.02
CA LEU A 60 -3.64 3.79 12.59
C LEU A 60 -2.61 4.43 13.54
N PRO A 61 -2.32 3.83 14.71
CA PRO A 61 -1.39 4.41 15.70
C PRO A 61 0.05 4.63 15.18
N TRP A 62 0.45 3.86 14.17
CA TRP A 62 1.77 3.94 13.53
C TRP A 62 1.75 4.71 12.20
N LYS A 63 0.62 5.34 11.87
CA LYS A 63 0.51 6.21 10.70
C LYS A 63 1.37 7.45 10.94
N LYS A 64 2.09 7.88 9.90
CA LYS A 64 2.85 9.13 9.92
C LYS A 64 1.93 10.31 9.63
N ASP A 65 2.40 11.52 9.93
CA ASP A 65 1.63 12.76 9.80
C ASP A 65 1.10 13.03 8.38
N ASP A 66 1.78 12.50 7.36
CA ASP A 66 1.45 12.69 5.95
C ASP A 66 0.49 11.62 5.37
N ASP A 67 -0.28 10.96 6.24
CA ASP A 67 -1.25 9.92 5.88
C ASP A 67 -0.57 8.71 5.21
N THR A 68 0.66 8.41 5.63
CA THR A 68 1.44 7.24 5.18
C THR A 68 1.63 6.20 6.28
N VAL A 69 1.80 4.95 5.84
CA VAL A 69 2.19 3.81 6.67
C VAL A 69 3.32 3.08 5.95
N HIS A 70 4.35 2.70 6.68
CA HIS A 70 5.44 1.88 6.14
C HIS A 70 5.23 0.43 6.55
N THR A 71 5.38 -0.49 5.61
CA THR A 71 5.33 -1.93 5.86
C THR A 71 6.52 -2.63 5.21
N HIS A 72 6.98 -3.70 5.84
CA HIS A 72 8.14 -4.48 5.39
C HIS A 72 7.67 -5.75 4.68
N CYS A 73 8.39 -6.16 3.64
CA CYS A 73 8.25 -7.48 3.02
C CYS A 73 8.31 -8.59 4.09
N PRO A 74 7.59 -9.72 3.94
CA PRO A 74 7.77 -10.88 4.80
C PRO A 74 9.21 -11.41 4.85
N ASP A 75 9.99 -11.20 3.79
CA ASP A 75 11.43 -11.48 3.77
C ASP A 75 12.16 -10.45 4.68
N PRO A 76 12.89 -10.88 5.72
CA PRO A 76 13.62 -10.00 6.64
C PRO A 76 14.63 -9.04 5.99
N VAL A 77 15.15 -9.37 4.81
CA VAL A 77 16.10 -8.51 4.07
C VAL A 77 15.45 -7.84 2.84
N GLY A 78 14.14 -8.00 2.68
CA GLY A 78 13.38 -7.57 1.52
C GLY A 78 13.03 -6.07 1.47
N ALA A 79 12.03 -5.75 0.65
CA ALA A 79 11.62 -4.39 0.36
C ALA A 79 10.79 -3.72 1.46
N VAL A 80 10.89 -2.40 1.56
CA VAL A 80 10.00 -1.54 2.36
C VAL A 80 9.06 -0.78 1.44
N TRP A 81 7.78 -0.85 1.77
CA TRP A 81 6.70 -0.21 1.02
C TRP A 81 6.07 0.91 1.85
N GLU A 82 5.85 2.05 1.19
CA GLU A 82 5.05 3.15 1.70
C GLU A 82 3.64 3.06 1.14
N ILE A 83 2.66 2.94 2.03
CA ILE A 83 1.24 2.95 1.71
C ILE A 83 0.72 4.34 2.02
N LYS A 84 0.16 5.01 1.02
CA LYS A 84 -0.36 6.37 1.16
C LYS A 84 -1.84 6.42 0.83
N ARG A 85 -2.61 7.16 1.63
CA ARG A 85 -3.98 7.53 1.27
C ARG A 85 -4.05 8.98 0.80
N VAL A 86 -4.92 9.24 -0.17
CA VAL A 86 -5.27 10.60 -0.60
C VAL A 86 -6.78 10.71 -0.78
N LEU A 87 -7.35 11.89 -0.50
CA LEU A 87 -8.75 12.17 -0.80
C LEU A 87 -9.00 11.98 -2.30
N ARG A 88 -10.07 11.28 -2.64
CA ARG A 88 -10.54 11.18 -4.01
C ARG A 88 -11.22 12.51 -4.34
N SER A 89 -10.59 13.33 -5.19
CA SER A 89 -11.30 14.43 -5.85
C SER A 89 -12.42 13.84 -6.72
N GLU A 90 -13.58 14.51 -6.74
CA GLU A 90 -14.73 14.14 -7.58
C GLU A 90 -14.39 14.15 -9.07
#